data_AF-X0C5W1-F1
#
_entry.id   AF-X0C5W1-F1
#
_cell.length_a   1.000
_cell.length_b   1.000
_cell.length_c   1.000
_cell.angle_alpha   90.00
_cell.angle_beta   90.00
_cell.angle_gamma   90.00
#
_symmetry.space_group_name_H-M   'P 1'
#
loop_
_entity.id
_entity.type
_entity.pdbx_description
1 polymer ?
#
loop_
_entity_poly.entity_id
_entity_poly.type
_entity_poly.pdbx_seq_one_letter_code
_entity_poly.pdbx_strand_id
1 'polypeptide(L)'
;MSLCWGGRSQQGTLDDISDTPSVCTLLRQLDAIHGQLLQSSNIQASLVSSEYSLKLWDRRFESLSITSQEEEKHVTALRMRRVMVEVTMNRATSTSDGAKSNVDTDCKTILDLALQLIHDLGLRPAQAGFYLANGLVEALYFVAVTSEDWDLRQQAIHILRQYRFTDGVWGSNAAADLAEGRLQRDIYRYRQQLEA
;
A
#
# COMPACT_ATOMS: atom_id res chain seq x y z
N MET A 1 5.02 29.35 1.75
CA MET A 1 4.45 29.19 3.11
C MET A 1 3.18 28.40 2.97
N SER A 2 3.14 27.26 3.65
CA SER A 2 2.01 26.32 3.72
C SER A 2 0.93 26.90 4.63
N LEU A 3 -0.30 27.02 4.12
CA LEU A 3 -1.46 27.48 4.87
C LEU A 3 -2.55 26.40 4.83
N CYS A 4 -2.32 25.32 5.55
CA CYS A 4 -3.39 24.38 5.96
C CYS A 4 -3.61 24.36 7.48
N TRP A 5 -2.99 25.28 8.21
CA TRP A 5 -3.14 25.41 9.66
C TRP A 5 -3.53 26.85 10.01
N GLY A 6 -4.81 27.16 9.87
CA GLY A 6 -5.39 28.44 10.29
C GLY A 6 -6.76 28.20 10.90
N GLY A 7 -6.84 28.20 12.23
CA GLY A 7 -8.09 28.09 12.96
C GLY A 7 -8.86 29.41 13.03
N ARG A 8 -10.16 29.34 12.73
CA ARG A 8 -11.33 30.13 13.21
C ARG A 8 -11.32 31.67 13.09
N SER A 9 -12.30 32.22 12.35
CA SER A 9 -13.21 33.28 12.86
C SER A 9 -14.45 33.51 11.96
N GLN A 10 -15.63 33.45 12.60
CA GLN A 10 -16.93 34.13 12.36
C GLN A 10 -17.41 34.62 10.96
N GLN A 11 -18.65 34.21 10.67
CA GLN A 11 -19.73 34.83 9.88
C GLN A 11 -19.47 35.36 8.45
N GLY A 12 -20.13 34.72 7.48
CA GLY A 12 -20.37 35.27 6.14
C GLY A 12 -20.93 34.24 5.17
N THR A 13 -22.26 34.14 5.12
CA THR A 13 -23.14 33.75 3.99
C THR A 13 -22.75 32.60 3.03
N LEU A 14 -23.61 31.58 3.08
CA LEU A 14 -23.88 30.50 2.12
C LEU A 14 -23.55 30.84 0.66
N ASP A 15 -22.81 29.94 0.00
CA ASP A 15 -23.23 29.31 -1.25
C ASP A 15 -22.41 28.03 -1.51
N ASP A 16 -23.13 26.96 -1.87
CA ASP A 16 -22.68 25.62 -2.27
C ASP A 16 -21.77 24.84 -1.30
N ILE A 17 -22.40 24.20 -0.30
CA ILE A 17 -21.83 22.98 0.29
C ILE A 17 -21.97 21.89 -0.78
N SER A 18 -20.90 21.63 -1.54
CA SER A 18 -20.89 20.41 -2.34
C SER A 18 -20.95 19.22 -1.38
N ASP A 19 -21.96 18.38 -1.53
CA ASP A 19 -22.14 17.15 -0.74
C ASP A 19 -21.01 16.12 -0.95
N THR A 20 -20.01 16.46 -1.77
CA THR A 20 -18.81 15.67 -2.01
C THR A 20 -17.84 15.82 -0.83
N PRO A 21 -17.59 14.75 -0.06
CA PRO A 21 -16.62 14.79 1.02
C PRO A 21 -15.23 15.13 0.44
N SER A 22 -14.52 16.06 1.09
CA SER A 22 -13.16 16.43 0.68
C SER A 22 -12.24 15.21 0.60
N VAL A 23 -11.22 15.25 -0.26
CA VAL A 23 -10.20 14.19 -0.36
C VAL A 23 -9.65 13.84 1.02
N CYS A 24 -9.28 14.83 1.83
CA CYS A 24 -8.81 14.62 3.21
C CYS A 24 -9.81 13.87 4.11
N THR A 25 -11.12 14.12 3.96
CA THR A 25 -12.16 13.40 4.70
C THR A 25 -12.22 11.94 4.26
N LEU A 26 -12.15 11.68 2.96
CA LEU A 26 -12.14 10.32 2.41
C LEU A 26 -10.85 9.57 2.80
N LEU A 27 -9.68 10.20 2.74
CA LEU A 27 -8.40 9.62 3.18
C LEU A 27 -8.47 9.14 4.65
N ARG A 28 -9.01 9.96 5.55
CA ARG A 28 -9.19 9.59 6.96
C ARG A 28 -10.18 8.44 7.15
N GLN A 29 -11.24 8.39 6.35
CA GLN A 29 -12.20 7.27 6.37
C GLN A 29 -11.53 5.98 5.91
N LEU A 30 -10.69 6.05 4.87
CA LEU A 30 -9.92 4.89 4.38
C LEU A 30 -8.90 4.42 5.42
N ASP A 31 -8.19 5.33 6.09
CA ASP A 31 -7.28 4.98 7.19
C ASP A 31 -8.03 4.37 8.39
N ALA A 32 -9.25 4.82 8.69
CA ALA A 32 -10.07 4.24 9.74
C ALA A 32 -10.54 2.82 9.38
N ILE A 33 -10.97 2.59 8.14
CA ILE A 33 -11.32 1.25 7.64
C ILE A 33 -10.08 0.34 7.68
N HIS A 34 -8.92 0.85 7.27
CA HIS A 34 -7.65 0.14 7.38
C HIS A 34 -7.35 -0.32 8.81
N GLY A 35 -7.45 0.59 9.78
CA GLY A 35 -7.25 0.27 11.19
C GLY A 35 -8.24 -0.78 11.70
N GLN A 36 -9.49 -0.73 11.26
CA GLN A 36 -10.52 -1.72 11.61
C GLN A 36 -10.22 -3.10 11.02
N LEU A 37 -9.78 -3.17 9.77
CA LEU A 37 -9.42 -4.43 9.11
C LEU A 37 -8.22 -5.12 9.77
N LEU A 38 -7.30 -4.34 10.34
CA LEU A 38 -6.15 -4.85 11.09
C LEU A 38 -6.49 -5.29 12.53
N GLN A 39 -7.60 -4.81 13.11
CA GLN A 39 -8.03 -5.17 14.47
C GLN A 39 -8.86 -6.47 14.47
N SER A 40 -8.17 -7.60 14.60
CA SER A 40 -8.79 -8.93 14.67
C SER A 40 -9.57 -9.14 15.98
N SER A 41 -10.91 -9.05 15.94
CA SER A 41 -11.77 -9.59 16.99
C SER A 41 -12.86 -10.49 16.39
N ASN A 42 -12.77 -11.79 16.68
CA ASN A 42 -13.65 -12.91 16.27
C ASN A 42 -13.70 -13.26 14.76
N ILE A 43 -13.01 -14.33 14.38
CA ILE A 43 -12.69 -14.76 13.00
C ILE A 43 -13.94 -14.99 12.11
N GLN A 44 -15.05 -15.52 12.63
CA GLN A 44 -16.25 -15.83 11.81
C GLN A 44 -17.18 -14.62 11.58
N ALA A 45 -17.39 -13.76 12.58
CA ALA A 45 -18.09 -12.48 12.39
C ALA A 45 -17.22 -11.46 11.64
N SER A 46 -15.90 -11.59 11.75
CA SER A 46 -14.89 -10.78 11.09
C SER A 46 -14.91 -10.94 9.56
N LEU A 47 -15.17 -12.14 9.01
CA LEU A 47 -15.14 -12.39 7.56
C LEU A 47 -16.22 -11.61 6.78
N VAL A 48 -17.47 -11.63 7.25
CA VAL A 48 -18.59 -10.89 6.62
C VAL A 48 -18.40 -9.38 6.78
N SER A 49 -17.90 -8.96 7.95
CA SER A 49 -17.52 -7.57 8.22
C SER A 49 -16.36 -7.10 7.32
N SER A 50 -15.43 -7.98 7.02
CA SER A 50 -14.24 -7.76 6.20
C SER A 50 -14.59 -7.55 4.73
N GLU A 51 -15.36 -8.46 4.13
CA GLU A 51 -15.80 -8.32 2.74
C GLU A 51 -16.65 -7.06 2.54
N TYR A 52 -17.52 -6.74 3.51
CA TYR A 52 -18.27 -5.48 3.52
C TYR A 52 -17.35 -4.26 3.61
N SER A 53 -16.33 -4.30 4.48
CA SER A 53 -15.36 -3.21 4.66
C SER A 53 -14.52 -2.97 3.41
N LEU A 54 -14.12 -4.03 2.70
CA LEU A 54 -13.42 -3.95 1.42
C LEU A 54 -14.31 -3.31 0.33
N LYS A 55 -15.56 -3.78 0.19
CA LYS A 55 -16.54 -3.16 -0.73
C LYS A 55 -16.81 -1.69 -0.40
N LEU A 56 -16.84 -1.34 0.89
CA LEU A 56 -16.99 0.04 1.33
C LEU A 56 -15.75 0.86 0.99
N TRP A 57 -14.55 0.31 1.20
CA TRP A 57 -13.29 0.93 0.79
C TRP A 57 -13.30 1.21 -0.71
N ASP A 58 -13.66 0.24 -1.53
CA ASP A 58 -13.67 0.35 -3.00
C ASP A 58 -14.65 1.44 -3.46
N ARG A 59 -15.88 1.46 -2.91
CA ARG A 59 -16.87 2.52 -3.19
C ARG A 59 -16.37 3.90 -2.81
N ARG A 60 -15.69 4.02 -1.66
CA ARG A 60 -15.09 5.30 -1.21
C ARG A 60 -13.96 5.71 -2.14
N PHE A 61 -13.19 4.75 -2.63
CA PHE A 61 -12.15 4.96 -3.60
C PHE A 61 -12.68 5.49 -4.93
N GLU A 62 -13.73 4.87 -5.45
CA GLU A 62 -14.41 5.28 -6.69
C GLU A 62 -15.03 6.68 -6.59
N SER A 63 -15.43 7.10 -5.39
CA SER A 63 -15.99 8.43 -5.13
C SER A 63 -14.95 9.55 -5.01
N LEU A 64 -13.65 9.25 -5.04
CA LEU A 64 -12.59 10.25 -4.96
C LEU A 64 -12.54 11.06 -6.26
N SER A 65 -12.94 12.33 -6.18
CA SER A 65 -12.73 13.31 -7.25
C SER A 65 -11.31 13.89 -7.14
N ILE A 66 -10.40 13.38 -7.96
CA ILE A 66 -9.01 13.86 -8.01
C ILE A 66 -8.95 15.14 -8.83
N THR A 67 -8.48 16.22 -8.22
CA THR A 67 -8.44 17.56 -8.83
C THR A 67 -7.03 18.10 -9.00
N SER A 68 -6.02 17.43 -8.41
CA SER A 68 -4.62 17.84 -8.49
C SER A 68 -3.65 16.66 -8.55
N GLN A 69 -2.43 16.93 -9.06
CA GLN A 69 -1.35 15.95 -9.10
C GLN A 69 -0.88 15.50 -7.71
N GLU A 70 -0.99 16.37 -6.70
CA GLU A 70 -0.62 15.99 -5.33
C GLU A 70 -1.62 14.99 -4.74
N GLU A 71 -2.91 15.16 -5.05
CA GLU A 71 -3.94 14.20 -4.68
C GLU A 71 -3.73 12.84 -5.39
N GLU A 72 -3.37 12.83 -6.68
CA GLU A 72 -3.10 11.58 -7.42
C GLU A 72 -2.01 10.72 -6.75
N LYS A 73 -0.96 11.35 -6.21
CA LYS A 73 0.12 10.64 -5.48
C LYS A 73 -0.42 9.95 -4.23
N HIS A 74 -1.21 10.67 -3.44
CA HIS A 74 -1.83 10.12 -2.23
C HIS A 74 -2.83 9.02 -2.54
N VAL A 75 -3.61 9.18 -3.61
CA VAL A 75 -4.54 8.15 -4.10
C VAL A 75 -3.76 6.91 -4.54
N THR A 76 -2.68 7.04 -5.31
CA THR A 76 -1.83 5.91 -5.72
C THR A 76 -1.27 5.15 -4.50
N ALA A 77 -0.79 5.87 -3.48
CA ALA A 77 -0.35 5.27 -2.22
C ALA A 77 -1.45 4.44 -1.55
N LEU A 78 -2.69 4.94 -1.52
CA LEU A 78 -3.81 4.21 -0.96
C LEU A 78 -4.25 3.01 -1.82
N ARG A 79 -4.15 3.08 -3.16
CA ARG A 79 -4.40 1.93 -4.04
C ARG A 79 -3.47 0.78 -3.67
N MET A 80 -2.17 1.06 -3.48
CA MET A 80 -1.21 0.05 -3.05
C MET A 80 -1.61 -0.58 -1.72
N ARG A 81 -1.91 0.23 -0.69
CA ARG A 81 -2.34 -0.27 0.62
C ARG A 81 -3.61 -1.13 0.53
N ARG A 82 -4.59 -0.72 -0.29
CA ARG A 82 -5.83 -1.48 -0.47
C ARG A 82 -5.58 -2.88 -1.03
N VAL A 83 -4.69 -3.01 -2.01
CA VAL A 83 -4.31 -4.32 -2.58
C VAL A 83 -3.52 -5.14 -1.54
N MET A 84 -2.59 -4.53 -0.80
CA MET A 84 -1.86 -5.23 0.26
C MET A 84 -2.77 -5.80 1.35
N VAL A 85 -3.80 -5.04 1.75
CA VAL A 85 -4.81 -5.50 2.71
C VAL A 85 -5.55 -6.71 2.17
N GLU A 86 -6.01 -6.66 0.92
CA GLU A 86 -6.70 -7.78 0.27
C GLU A 86 -5.85 -9.05 0.30
N VAL A 87 -4.59 -8.95 -0.13
CA VAL A 87 -3.66 -10.08 -0.13
C VAL A 87 -3.46 -10.63 1.28
N THR A 88 -3.31 -9.76 2.27
CA THR A 88 -3.13 -10.15 3.68
C THR A 88 -4.35 -10.88 4.22
N MET A 89 -5.54 -10.38 3.91
CA MET A 89 -6.81 -10.99 4.34
C MET A 89 -7.07 -12.32 3.63
N ASN A 90 -6.86 -12.38 2.32
CA ASN A 90 -6.98 -13.61 1.55
C ASN A 90 -6.02 -14.68 2.09
N ARG A 91 -4.77 -14.31 2.42
CA ARG A 91 -3.81 -15.23 3.04
C ARG A 91 -4.20 -15.68 4.45
N ALA A 92 -4.79 -14.80 5.26
CA ALA A 92 -5.24 -15.16 6.61
C ALA A 92 -6.44 -16.12 6.62
N THR A 93 -7.22 -16.14 5.53
CA THR A 93 -8.50 -16.84 5.43
C THR A 93 -8.42 -18.10 4.56
N SER A 94 -7.46 -18.15 3.63
CA SER A 94 -7.19 -19.30 2.77
C SER A 94 -6.51 -20.42 3.57
N THR A 95 -7.31 -21.31 4.13
CA THR A 95 -6.87 -22.57 4.77
C THR A 95 -6.94 -23.79 3.83
N SER A 96 -7.28 -23.59 2.55
CA SER A 96 -7.42 -24.69 1.57
C SER A 96 -6.67 -24.44 0.27
N ASP A 97 -5.92 -25.44 -0.18
CA ASP A 97 -5.11 -25.57 -1.42
C ASP A 97 -5.84 -25.32 -2.76
N GLY A 98 -7.06 -24.79 -2.76
CA GLY A 98 -7.93 -24.71 -3.94
C GLY A 98 -8.10 -23.31 -4.56
N ALA A 99 -7.78 -22.23 -3.85
CA ALA A 99 -7.85 -20.89 -4.44
C ALA A 99 -6.58 -20.66 -5.26
N LYS A 100 -6.71 -20.51 -6.60
CA LYS A 100 -5.62 -19.99 -7.43
C LYS A 100 -5.13 -18.70 -6.77
N SER A 101 -3.92 -18.76 -6.23
CA SER A 101 -3.29 -17.64 -5.53
C SER A 101 -3.10 -16.50 -6.54
N ASN A 102 -4.00 -15.51 -6.54
CA ASN A 102 -3.86 -14.29 -7.33
C ASN A 102 -2.76 -13.36 -6.75
N VAL A 103 -2.04 -13.82 -5.72
CA VAL A 103 -1.07 -13.02 -4.98
C VAL A 103 0.01 -12.45 -5.89
N ASP A 104 0.51 -13.19 -6.87
CA ASP A 104 1.53 -12.66 -7.78
C ASP A 104 0.96 -11.60 -8.74
N THR A 105 -0.30 -11.74 -9.17
CA THR A 105 -1.02 -10.71 -9.93
C THR A 105 -1.21 -9.44 -9.09
N ASP A 106 -1.59 -9.59 -7.83
CA ASP A 106 -1.75 -8.48 -6.89
C ASP A 106 -0.40 -7.81 -6.58
N CYS A 107 0.65 -8.61 -6.39
CA CYS A 107 2.01 -8.12 -6.19
C CYS A 107 2.52 -7.35 -7.41
N LYS A 108 2.24 -7.83 -8.63
CA LYS A 108 2.55 -7.10 -9.85
C LYS A 108 1.80 -5.77 -9.93
N THR A 109 0.52 -5.77 -9.56
CA THR A 109 -0.29 -4.54 -9.50
C THR A 109 0.30 -3.52 -8.52
N ILE A 110 0.73 -3.97 -7.33
CA ILE A 110 1.41 -3.12 -6.35
C ILE A 110 2.72 -2.57 -6.93
N LEU A 111 3.51 -3.40 -7.61
CA LEU A 111 4.78 -2.99 -8.22
C LEU A 111 4.57 -1.93 -9.31
N ASP A 112 3.57 -2.10 -10.17
CA ASP A 112 3.23 -1.15 -11.23
C ASP A 112 2.80 0.21 -10.64
N LEU A 113 1.97 0.19 -9.59
CA LEU A 113 1.57 1.40 -8.86
C LEU A 113 2.76 2.08 -8.15
N ALA A 114 3.69 1.29 -7.60
CA ALA A 114 4.90 1.81 -6.97
C ALA A 114 5.80 2.52 -8.00
N LEU A 115 5.97 1.94 -9.19
CA LEU A 115 6.71 2.55 -10.29
C LEU A 115 6.06 3.85 -10.78
N GLN A 116 4.73 3.87 -10.89
CA GLN A 116 3.97 5.10 -11.18
C GLN A 116 4.24 6.17 -10.12
N LEU A 117 4.14 5.82 -8.84
CA LEU A 117 4.36 6.78 -7.75
C LEU A 117 5.81 7.31 -7.73
N ILE A 118 6.80 6.48 -8.01
CA ILE A 118 8.21 6.89 -8.15
C ILE A 118 8.35 7.95 -9.24
N HIS A 119 7.74 7.70 -10.40
CA HIS A 119 7.73 8.64 -11.51
C HIS A 119 7.06 9.97 -11.12
N ASP A 120 5.89 9.91 -10.48
CA ASP A 120 5.10 11.09 -10.11
C ASP A 120 5.74 11.92 -9.00
N LEU A 121 6.52 11.28 -8.12
CA LEU A 121 7.35 11.96 -7.12
C LEU A 121 8.63 12.56 -7.71
N GLY A 122 8.96 12.25 -8.98
CA GLY A 122 10.20 12.68 -9.62
C GLY A 122 11.44 12.10 -8.95
N LEU A 123 11.32 10.91 -8.35
CA LEU A 123 12.42 10.25 -7.65
C LEU A 123 13.53 9.90 -8.63
N ARG A 124 14.76 10.28 -8.29
CA ARG A 124 15.94 9.96 -9.10
C ARG A 124 16.77 8.87 -8.43
N PRO A 125 17.37 7.95 -9.20
CA PRO A 125 18.27 6.94 -8.66
C PRO A 125 19.39 7.57 -7.82
N ALA A 126 19.76 6.89 -6.73
CA ALA A 126 20.79 7.31 -5.77
C ALA A 126 20.59 8.67 -5.07
N GLN A 127 19.54 9.43 -5.38
CA GLN A 127 19.20 10.67 -4.69
C GLN A 127 18.51 10.35 -3.37
N ALA A 128 19.02 10.93 -2.27
CA ALA A 128 18.41 10.81 -0.96
C ALA A 128 17.10 11.62 -0.89
N GLY A 129 16.01 10.97 -0.50
CA GLY A 129 14.70 11.61 -0.30
C GLY A 129 14.04 11.17 1.01
N PHE A 130 13.27 12.06 1.63
CA PHE A 130 12.45 11.75 2.80
C PHE A 130 10.99 12.09 2.51
N TYR A 131 10.10 11.14 2.77
CA TYR A 131 8.65 11.25 2.60
C TYR A 131 7.97 10.81 3.88
N LEU A 132 6.89 11.49 4.27
CA LEU A 132 6.28 11.26 5.58
C LEU A 132 5.45 9.97 5.62
N ALA A 133 4.69 9.67 4.55
CA ALA A 133 3.70 8.59 4.57
C ALA A 133 3.22 8.15 3.17
N ASN A 134 4.11 7.99 2.20
CA ASN A 134 3.73 7.63 0.83
C ASN A 134 3.50 6.12 0.64
N GLY A 135 3.83 5.28 1.64
CA GLY A 135 3.63 3.83 1.61
C GLY A 135 4.51 3.08 0.60
N LEU A 136 5.49 3.74 -0.03
CA LEU A 136 6.26 3.20 -1.14
C LEU A 136 7.28 2.14 -0.68
N VAL A 137 8.01 2.39 0.43
CA VAL A 137 8.95 1.38 0.96
C VAL A 137 8.17 0.16 1.44
N GLU A 138 7.05 0.38 2.14
CA GLU A 138 6.20 -0.66 2.68
C GLU A 138 5.65 -1.57 1.55
N ALA A 139 5.12 -0.96 0.49
CA ALA A 139 4.56 -1.68 -0.66
C ALA A 139 5.61 -2.52 -1.39
N LEU A 140 6.79 -1.97 -1.67
CA LEU A 140 7.87 -2.70 -2.34
C LEU A 140 8.40 -3.82 -1.46
N TYR A 141 8.56 -3.59 -0.15
CA TYR A 141 8.95 -4.65 0.78
C TYR A 141 7.90 -5.76 0.82
N PHE A 142 6.61 -5.41 0.83
CA PHE A 142 5.52 -6.36 0.79
C PHE A 142 5.60 -7.26 -0.44
N VAL A 143 5.75 -6.70 -1.65
CA VAL A 143 5.95 -7.48 -2.88
C VAL A 143 7.14 -8.42 -2.75
N ALA A 144 8.29 -7.90 -2.27
CA ALA A 144 9.53 -8.66 -2.16
C ALA A 144 9.46 -9.88 -1.23
N VAL A 145 8.57 -9.87 -0.23
CA VAL A 145 8.44 -10.95 0.77
C VAL A 145 7.18 -11.79 0.63
N THR A 146 6.23 -11.36 -0.19
CA THR A 146 4.90 -11.97 -0.30
C THR A 146 4.77 -12.76 -1.59
N SER A 147 5.28 -12.24 -2.71
CA SER A 147 5.21 -12.92 -4.01
C SER A 147 5.94 -14.26 -4.01
N GLU A 148 5.41 -15.23 -4.75
CA GLU A 148 6.08 -16.51 -5.04
C GLU A 148 6.93 -16.43 -6.31
N ASP A 149 6.61 -15.49 -7.20
CA ASP A 149 7.40 -15.14 -8.38
C ASP A 149 8.74 -14.49 -7.99
N TRP A 150 9.83 -15.22 -8.21
CA TRP A 150 11.20 -14.77 -7.94
C TRP A 150 11.58 -13.48 -8.68
N ASP A 151 11.07 -13.28 -9.90
CA ASP A 151 11.40 -12.11 -10.71
C ASP A 151 10.72 -10.86 -10.15
N LEU A 152 9.46 -10.96 -9.70
CA LEU A 152 8.78 -9.84 -9.02
C LEU A 152 9.50 -9.46 -7.72
N ARG A 153 9.93 -10.47 -6.94
CA ARG A 153 10.69 -10.23 -5.71
C ARG A 153 12.01 -9.50 -5.99
N GLN A 154 12.76 -9.96 -6.98
CA GLN A 154 14.03 -9.34 -7.38
C GLN A 154 13.84 -7.91 -7.89
N GLN A 155 12.81 -7.67 -8.69
CA GLN A 155 12.48 -6.32 -9.18
C GLN A 155 12.17 -5.36 -8.02
N ALA A 156 11.34 -5.77 -7.06
CA ALA A 156 11.03 -4.94 -5.90
C ALA A 156 12.28 -4.64 -5.05
N ILE A 157 13.15 -5.64 -4.82
CA ILE A 157 14.43 -5.46 -4.13
C ILE A 157 15.34 -4.50 -4.90
N HIS A 158 15.40 -4.65 -6.23
CA HIS A 158 16.20 -3.78 -7.09
C HIS A 158 15.77 -2.32 -6.98
N ILE A 159 14.46 -2.06 -7.04
CA ILE A 159 13.90 -0.70 -6.89
C ILE A 159 14.25 -0.13 -5.51
N LEU A 160 14.06 -0.91 -4.44
CA LEU A 160 14.42 -0.49 -3.07
C LEU A 160 15.91 -0.14 -2.93
N ARG A 161 16.81 -0.76 -3.71
CA ARG A 161 18.25 -0.43 -3.73
C ARG A 161 18.58 0.76 -4.61
N GLN A 162 17.91 0.87 -5.75
CA GLN A 162 18.18 1.89 -6.76
C GLN A 162 17.79 3.28 -6.25
N TYR A 163 16.66 3.37 -5.55
CA TYR A 163 16.13 4.64 -5.03
C TYR A 163 16.40 4.73 -3.53
N ARG A 164 17.23 5.70 -3.13
CA ARG A 164 17.61 5.90 -1.72
C ARG A 164 16.60 6.82 -1.03
N PHE A 165 15.50 6.27 -0.56
CA PHE A 165 14.49 7.07 0.16
C PHE A 165 14.09 6.47 1.51
N THR A 166 13.60 7.35 2.37
CA THR A 166 12.98 7.00 3.64
C THR A 166 11.52 7.41 3.59
N ASP A 167 10.65 6.50 4.00
CA ASP A 167 9.20 6.69 4.05
C ASP A 167 8.70 6.45 5.47
N GLY A 168 8.42 7.54 6.18
CA GLY A 168 8.15 7.51 7.62
C GLY A 168 9.31 6.89 8.40
N VAL A 169 9.07 5.72 8.99
CA VAL A 169 10.08 4.95 9.75
C VAL A 169 10.86 3.95 8.88
N TRP A 170 10.46 3.76 7.63
CA TRP A 170 11.02 2.73 6.74
C TRP A 170 12.15 3.29 5.87
N GLY A 171 13.32 2.66 5.94
CA GLY A 171 14.42 2.94 5.01
C GLY A 171 14.43 1.96 3.85
N SER A 172 14.42 2.45 2.61
CA SER A 172 14.46 1.66 1.37
C SER A 172 15.58 0.60 1.35
N ASN A 173 16.83 1.01 1.55
CA ASN A 173 17.97 0.08 1.58
C ASN A 173 17.87 -0.97 2.69
N ALA A 174 17.46 -0.56 3.90
CA ALA A 174 17.30 -1.49 5.02
C ALA A 174 16.18 -2.51 4.73
N ALA A 175 15.09 -2.08 4.11
CA ALA A 175 14.02 -2.97 3.65
C ALA A 175 14.52 -3.93 2.56
N ALA A 176 15.36 -3.47 1.62
CA ALA A 176 15.97 -4.32 0.61
C ALA A 176 16.84 -5.43 1.23
N ASP A 177 17.67 -5.08 2.23
CA ASP A 177 18.55 -6.05 2.90
C ASP A 177 17.75 -7.12 3.65
N LEU A 178 16.67 -6.72 4.33
CA LEU A 178 15.75 -7.66 4.99
C LEU A 178 15.06 -8.59 3.98
N ALA A 179 14.59 -8.03 2.86
CA ALA A 179 13.92 -8.80 1.81
C ALA A 179 14.88 -9.78 1.12
N GLU A 180 16.09 -9.35 0.79
CA GLU A 180 17.13 -10.21 0.20
C GLU A 180 17.53 -11.35 1.15
N GLY A 181 17.68 -11.08 2.44
CA GLY A 181 17.94 -12.12 3.44
C GLY A 181 16.80 -13.14 3.56
N ARG A 182 15.54 -12.75 3.30
CA ARG A 182 14.42 -13.69 3.21
C ARG A 182 14.46 -14.50 1.92
N LEU A 183 14.67 -13.84 0.79
CA LEU A 183 14.82 -14.47 -0.53
C LEU A 183 15.89 -15.56 -0.53
N GLN A 184 17.08 -15.28 0.02
CA GLN A 184 18.17 -16.24 0.12
C GLN A 184 17.80 -17.47 0.96
N ARG A 185 17.07 -17.27 2.07
CA ARG A 185 16.59 -18.38 2.91
C ARG A 185 15.56 -19.25 2.18
N ASP A 186 14.66 -18.64 1.42
CA ASP A 186 13.66 -19.37 0.65
C ASP A 186 14.33 -20.20 -0.47
N ILE A 187 15.30 -19.60 -1.19
CA ILE A 187 16.10 -20.29 -2.22
C ILE A 187 16.85 -21.48 -1.59
N TYR A 188 17.48 -21.27 -0.43
CA TYR A 188 18.20 -22.33 0.27
C TYR A 188 17.28 -23.50 0.63
N ARG A 189 16.10 -23.22 1.20
CA ARG A 189 15.09 -24.25 1.52
C ARG A 189 14.61 -25.00 0.28
N TYR A 190 14.37 -24.29 -0.82
CA TYR A 190 13.95 -24.90 -2.08
C TYR A 190 15.02 -25.87 -2.63
N ARG A 191 16.30 -25.48 -2.57
CA ARG A 191 17.41 -26.37 -2.97
C ARG A 191 17.46 -27.64 -2.12
N GLN A 192 17.30 -27.51 -0.80
CA GLN A 192 17.26 -28.68 0.09
C GLN A 192 16.10 -29.64 -0.26
N GLN A 193 14.97 -29.13 -0.75
CA GLN A 193 13.85 -29.96 -1.17
C GLN A 193 14.10 -30.70 -2.50
N LEU A 194 14.94 -30.16 -3.38
CA LEU A 194 15.31 -30.82 -4.64
C LEU A 194 16.36 -31.91 -4.46
N GLU A 195 17.16 -31.81 -3.39
CA GLU A 195 18.22 -32.76 -3.06
C GLU A 195 17.76 -33.93 -2.15
N ALA A 196 16.52 -33.85 -1.62
CA ALA A 196 15.90 -34.86 -0.76
C ALA A 196 15.05 -35.87 -1.56
#